data_AF-A0A7K4GLE5-F1
#
_entry.id   AF-A0A7K4GLE5-F1
#
_cell.length_a   1.000
_cell.length_b   1.000
_cell.length_c   1.000
_cell.angle_alpha   90.00
_cell.angle_beta   90.00
_cell.angle_gamma   90.00
#
_symmetry.space_group_name_H-M   'P 1'
#
loop_
_entity.id
_entity.type
_entity.pdbx_description
1 polymer ?
#
loop_
_entity_poly.entity_id
_entity_poly.type
_entity_poly.pdbx_seq_one_letter_code
_entity_poly.pdbx_strand_id
1 'polypeptide(L)'
;MKKKKTVEIQDPQLRKVRNTLRSVLISFAVEKENEFSSDYQRDKSKIRKILNRSICLCPSCSRSKENMTYNPGLKEWYCSECYKLAQDDYKQRKVLRDKGEDHGDFREEFYKTFI
;
A
#
# COMPACT_ATOMS: atom_id res chain seq x y z
N MET A 1 -12.66 13.98 -5.77
CA MET A 1 -11.73 12.88 -5.41
C MET A 1 -12.49 11.76 -4.71
N LYS A 2 -12.21 10.49 -5.01
CA LYS A 2 -12.81 9.37 -4.26
C LYS A 2 -12.33 9.44 -2.81
N LYS A 3 -13.27 9.40 -1.85
CA LYS A 3 -12.97 9.48 -0.41
C LYS A 3 -11.96 8.40 -0.01
N LYS A 4 -11.07 8.72 0.94
CA LYS A 4 -10.25 7.76 1.69
C LYS A 4 -11.14 6.60 2.12
N LYS A 5 -10.67 5.36 1.96
CA LYS A 5 -11.38 4.16 2.43
C LYS A 5 -10.48 3.35 3.33
N THR A 6 -10.91 3.15 4.57
CA THR A 6 -10.26 2.22 5.50
C THR A 6 -11.17 1.01 5.66
N VAL A 7 -10.60 -0.18 5.50
CA VAL A 7 -11.29 -1.45 5.75
C VAL A 7 -10.85 -1.95 7.11
N GLU A 8 -11.78 -1.87 8.07
CA GLU A 8 -11.61 -2.38 9.42
C GLU A 8 -12.60 -3.51 9.65
N ILE A 9 -12.10 -4.66 10.08
CA ILE A 9 -12.94 -5.82 10.40
C ILE A 9 -12.82 -6.04 11.90
N GLN A 10 -13.91 -5.77 12.63
CA GLN A 10 -13.95 -5.91 14.09
C GLN A 10 -14.11 -7.38 14.50
N ASP A 11 -14.99 -8.10 13.80
CA ASP A 11 -15.29 -9.50 14.07
C ASP A 11 -14.02 -10.38 13.98
N PRO A 12 -13.66 -11.12 15.05
CA PRO A 12 -12.47 -11.98 15.05
C PRO A 12 -12.50 -13.11 14.02
N GLN A 13 -13.68 -13.68 13.74
CA GLN A 13 -13.82 -14.77 12.77
C GLN A 13 -13.62 -14.24 11.35
N LEU A 14 -14.22 -13.09 11.02
CA LEU A 14 -14.02 -12.42 9.73
C LEU A 14 -12.57 -11.97 9.56
N ARG A 15 -11.89 -11.53 10.63
CA ARG A 15 -10.44 -11.27 10.59
C ARG A 15 -9.65 -12.53 10.25
N LYS A 16 -10.01 -13.69 10.82
CA LYS A 16 -9.38 -14.97 10.50
C LYS A 16 -9.58 -15.33 9.02
N VAL A 17 -10.81 -15.24 8.51
CA VAL A 17 -11.14 -15.48 7.10
C VAL A 17 -10.32 -14.56 6.18
N ARG A 18 -10.32 -13.25 6.45
CA ARG A 18 -9.52 -12.26 5.73
C ARG A 18 -8.03 -12.63 5.72
N ASN A 19 -7.47 -12.95 6.89
CA ASN A 19 -6.05 -13.25 7.02
C ASN A 19 -5.67 -14.51 6.24
N THR A 20 -6.50 -15.56 6.31
CA THR A 20 -6.30 -16.79 5.52
C THR A 20 -6.36 -16.49 4.02
N LEU A 21 -7.39 -15.77 3.57
CA LEU A 21 -7.55 -15.44 2.15
C LEU A 21 -6.35 -14.62 1.63
N ARG A 22 -5.93 -13.60 2.37
CA ARG A 22 -4.73 -12.81 2.01
C ARG A 22 -3.48 -13.67 1.95
N SER A 23 -3.29 -14.59 2.91
CA SER A 23 -2.14 -15.50 2.91
C SER A 23 -2.10 -16.37 1.65
N VAL A 24 -3.23 -16.98 1.27
CA VAL A 24 -3.33 -17.81 0.06
C VAL A 24 -3.01 -16.99 -1.19
N LEU A 25 -3.58 -15.79 -1.32
CA LEU A 25 -3.35 -14.91 -2.47
C LEU A 25 -1.89 -14.43 -2.56
N ILE A 26 -1.27 -14.11 -1.41
CA ILE A 26 0.14 -13.72 -1.36
C ILE A 26 1.02 -14.90 -1.76
N SER A 27 0.81 -16.09 -1.18
CA SER A 27 1.60 -17.29 -1.51
C SER A 27 1.50 -17.61 -3.00
N PHE A 28 0.30 -17.62 -3.56
CA PHE A 28 0.09 -17.84 -4.99
C PHE A 28 0.83 -16.80 -5.85
N ALA A 29 0.78 -15.52 -5.46
CA ALA A 29 1.49 -14.47 -6.18
C ALA A 29 3.02 -14.67 -6.12
N VAL A 30 3.56 -15.07 -4.97
CA VAL A 30 5.00 -15.33 -4.81
C VAL A 30 5.43 -16.57 -5.60
N GLU A 31 4.65 -17.65 -5.56
CA GLU A 31 4.89 -18.84 -6.38
C GLU A 31 4.91 -18.50 -7.87
N LYS A 32 3.89 -17.75 -8.34
CA LYS A 32 3.84 -17.27 -9.71
C LYS A 32 5.01 -16.36 -10.05
N GLU A 33 5.43 -15.49 -9.14
CA GLU A 33 6.61 -14.62 -9.32
C GLU A 33 7.89 -15.46 -9.51
N ASN A 34 8.00 -16.61 -8.85
CA ASN A 34 9.15 -17.52 -8.94
C ASN A 34 9.11 -18.45 -10.16
N GLU A 35 7.93 -18.72 -10.74
CA GLU A 35 7.80 -19.48 -11.99
C GLU A 35 8.38 -18.73 -13.20
N PHE A 36 8.44 -17.39 -13.16
CA PHE A 36 9.08 -16.62 -14.22
C PHE A 36 10.61 -16.75 -14.15
N SER A 37 11.22 -17.22 -15.25
CA SER A 37 12.67 -17.22 -15.44
C SER A 37 13.25 -15.82 -15.21
N SER A 38 14.52 -15.76 -14.78
CA SER A 38 15.27 -14.50 -14.61
C SER A 38 15.29 -13.63 -15.85
N ASP A 39 15.08 -14.20 -17.04
CA ASP A 39 15.03 -13.47 -18.31
C ASP A 39 13.70 -12.69 -18.50
N TYR A 40 12.68 -13.01 -17.70
CA TYR A 40 11.36 -12.38 -17.70
C TYR A 40 11.19 -11.40 -16.54
N GLN A 41 12.22 -10.60 -16.24
CA GLN A 41 12.19 -9.57 -15.17
C GLN A 41 10.95 -8.65 -15.26
N ARG A 42 10.50 -8.36 -16.48
CA ARG A 42 9.32 -7.53 -16.72
C ARG A 42 8.07 -8.16 -16.09
N ASP A 43 7.86 -9.46 -16.26
CA ASP A 43 6.66 -10.13 -15.78
C ASP A 43 6.73 -10.39 -14.27
N LYS A 44 7.92 -10.72 -13.75
CA LYS A 44 8.21 -10.73 -12.31
C LYS A 44 7.80 -9.41 -11.65
N SER A 45 8.21 -8.29 -12.24
CA SER A 45 7.87 -6.95 -11.73
C SER A 45 6.37 -6.64 -11.77
N LYS A 46 5.62 -7.22 -12.71
CA LYS A 46 4.16 -6.98 -12.83
C LYS A 46 3.42 -7.63 -11.67
N ILE A 47 3.73 -8.88 -11.33
CA ILE A 47 3.07 -9.58 -10.21
C ILE A 47 3.31 -8.82 -8.91
N ARG A 48 4.57 -8.44 -8.65
CA ARG A 48 4.90 -7.68 -7.46
C ARG A 48 4.16 -6.33 -7.41
N LYS A 49 4.06 -5.62 -8.54
CA LYS A 49 3.28 -4.37 -8.65
C LYS A 49 1.79 -4.58 -8.37
N ILE A 50 1.19 -5.66 -8.87
CA ILE A 50 -0.21 -6.00 -8.59
C ILE A 50 -0.39 -6.26 -7.09
N LEU A 51 0.51 -7.04 -6.48
CA LEU A 51 0.44 -7.34 -5.06
C LEU A 51 0.55 -6.08 -4.19
N ASN A 52 1.51 -5.20 -4.50
CA ASN A 52 1.72 -3.92 -3.82
C ASN A 52 0.53 -2.96 -3.96
N ARG A 53 -0.25 -3.06 -5.04
CA ARG A 53 -1.48 -2.28 -5.26
C ARG A 53 -2.73 -2.93 -4.68
N SER A 54 -2.64 -4.17 -4.21
CA SER A 54 -3.76 -4.93 -3.66
C SER A 54 -3.96 -4.65 -2.18
N ILE A 55 -5.16 -4.92 -1.66
CA ILE A 55 -5.44 -4.87 -0.22
C ILE A 55 -4.75 -6.00 0.57
N CYS A 56 -4.05 -6.90 -0.10
CA CYS A 56 -3.48 -8.09 0.54
C CYS A 56 -2.17 -7.79 1.27
N LEU A 57 -1.39 -6.82 0.79
CA LEU A 57 -0.03 -6.55 1.28
C LEU A 57 0.21 -5.05 1.36
N CYS A 58 0.73 -4.57 2.50
CA CYS A 58 1.19 -3.18 2.61
C CYS A 58 2.54 -3.03 1.88
N PRO A 59 2.67 -2.16 0.87
CA PRO A 59 3.93 -1.99 0.13
C PRO A 59 5.04 -1.34 0.98
N SER A 60 4.70 -0.64 2.06
CA SER A 60 5.68 0.00 2.95
C SER A 60 6.34 -0.95 3.95
N CYS A 61 5.59 -1.91 4.50
CA CYS A 61 6.09 -2.79 5.58
C CYS A 61 5.87 -4.28 5.33
N SER A 62 5.29 -4.67 4.19
CA SER A 62 4.97 -6.06 3.82
C SER A 62 4.04 -6.80 4.79
N ARG A 63 3.44 -6.13 5.77
CA ARG A 63 2.40 -6.73 6.64
C ARG A 63 1.09 -6.91 5.86
N SER A 64 0.40 -8.01 6.15
CA SER A 64 -0.85 -8.41 5.45
C SER A 64 -2.05 -8.61 6.37
N LYS A 65 -1.84 -8.69 7.69
CA LYS A 65 -2.91 -8.96 8.67
C LYS A 65 -3.56 -7.69 9.23
N GLU A 66 -3.00 -6.53 8.92
CA GLU A 66 -3.49 -5.26 9.45
C GLU A 66 -4.76 -4.77 8.74
N ASN A 67 -5.44 -3.82 9.38
CA ASN A 67 -6.43 -2.98 8.72
C ASN A 67 -5.73 -2.16 7.63
N MET A 68 -6.41 -1.99 6.49
CA MET A 68 -5.82 -1.37 5.31
C MET A 68 -6.58 -0.11 4.93
N THR A 69 -5.84 0.91 4.54
CA THR A 69 -6.35 2.18 4.04
C THR A 69 -5.94 2.37 2.59
N TYR A 70 -6.91 2.66 1.73
CA TYR A 70 -6.69 2.94 0.33
C TYR A 70 -6.27 4.39 0.11
N ASN A 71 -5.16 4.57 -0.60
CA ASN A 71 -4.72 5.85 -1.12
C ASN A 71 -5.22 6.03 -2.57
N PRO A 72 -6.16 6.96 -2.83
CA PRO A 72 -6.70 7.16 -4.17
C PRO A 72 -5.74 7.83 -5.17
N GLY A 73 -4.70 8.53 -4.68
CA GLY A 73 -3.70 9.20 -5.51
C GLY A 73 -2.74 8.20 -6.14
N LEU A 74 -2.15 7.33 -5.33
CA LEU A 74 -1.26 6.26 -5.81
C LEU A 74 -2.00 5.00 -6.26
N LYS A 75 -3.29 4.89 -5.95
CA LYS A 75 -4.13 3.70 -6.20
C LYS A 75 -3.57 2.44 -5.52
N GLU A 76 -3.11 2.61 -4.28
CA GLU A 76 -2.43 1.58 -3.48
C GLU A 76 -3.07 1.44 -2.10
N TRP A 77 -2.90 0.29 -1.48
CA TRP A 77 -3.36 0.03 -0.12
C TRP A 77 -2.18 -0.03 0.84
N TYR A 78 -2.32 0.63 1.99
CA TYR A 78 -1.32 0.65 3.04
C TYR A 78 -1.96 0.12 4.33
N CYS A 79 -1.18 -0.51 5.22
CA CYS A 79 -1.69 -0.73 6.56
C CYS A 79 -1.99 0.62 7.23
N SER A 80 -3.00 0.66 8.10
CA SER A 80 -3.46 1.92 8.71
C SER A 80 -2.34 2.68 9.42
N GLU A 81 -1.38 1.97 10.02
CA GLU A 81 -0.18 2.55 10.63
C GLU A 81 0.72 3.24 9.59
N CYS A 82 1.16 2.53 8.54
CA CYS A 82 1.99 3.12 7.50
C CYS A 82 1.29 4.25 6.75
N TYR A 83 -0.04 4.16 6.57
CA TYR A 83 -0.81 5.25 5.97
C TYR A 83 -0.75 6.52 6.84
N LYS A 84 -0.88 6.37 8.17
CA LYS A 84 -0.80 7.50 9.10
C LYS A 84 0.60 8.09 9.15
N LEU A 85 1.64 7.26 9.21
CA LEU A 85 3.03 7.73 9.16
C LEU A 85 3.30 8.53 7.86
N ALA A 86 2.86 8.01 6.72
CA ALA A 86 2.99 8.70 5.45
C ALA A 86 2.17 10.00 5.39
N GLN A 87 0.99 10.02 6.00
CA GLN A 87 0.19 11.24 6.14
C GLN A 87 0.91 12.31 6.96
N ASP A 88 1.49 11.94 8.09
CA ASP A 88 2.17 12.87 8.99
C ASP A 88 3.46 13.41 8.34
N ASP A 89 4.26 12.53 7.72
CA ASP A 89 5.44 12.91 6.93
C ASP A 89 5.10 13.90 5.81
N TYR A 90 4.10 13.59 4.98
CA TYR A 90 3.74 14.46 3.86
C TYR A 90 3.18 15.82 4.32
N LYS A 91 2.50 15.89 5.47
CA LYS A 91 2.08 17.17 6.06
C LYS A 91 3.27 18.02 6.48
N GLN A 92 4.29 17.41 7.11
CA GLN A 92 5.52 18.11 7.49
C GLN A 92 6.31 18.56 6.26
N ARG A 93 6.50 17.66 5.28
CA ARG A 93 7.16 17.97 4.02
C ARG A 93 6.46 19.08 3.24
N LYS A 94 5.12 19.14 3.26
CA LYS A 94 4.39 20.24 2.62
C LYS A 94 4.74 21.61 3.23
N VAL A 95 4.84 21.69 4.56
CA VAL A 95 5.25 22.92 5.26
C VAL A 95 6.68 23.33 4.85
N LEU A 96 7.61 22.39 4.79
CA LEU A 96 8.99 22.65 4.33
C LEU A 96 9.02 23.07 2.85
N ARG A 97 8.24 22.40 2.01
CA ARG A 97 8.14 22.70 0.57
C ARG A 97 7.61 24.10 0.31
N ASP A 98 6.60 24.54 1.06
CA ASP A 98 6.02 25.88 0.94
C ASP A 98 7.01 26.98 1.38
N LYS A 99 8.03 26.63 2.17
CA LYS A 99 9.18 27.50 2.50
C LYS A 99 10.34 27.39 1.49
N GLY A 100 10.26 26.48 0.53
CA GLY A 100 11.35 26.19 -0.41
C GLY A 100 12.46 25.30 0.17
N GLU A 101 12.21 24.62 1.29
CA GLU A 101 13.19 23.83 2.06
C GLU A 101 13.08 22.30 1.81
N ASP A 102 12.02 21.83 1.13
CA ASP A 102 11.90 20.43 0.68
C ASP A 102 12.36 20.30 -0.78
N HIS A 103 13.52 19.67 -0.98
CA HIS A 103 14.07 19.33 -2.30
C HIS A 103 13.84 17.85 -2.68
N GLY A 104 13.03 17.13 -1.90
CA GLY A 104 12.77 15.71 -2.09
C GLY A 104 11.72 15.40 -3.15
N ASP A 105 11.42 14.11 -3.28
CA ASP A 105 10.44 13.53 -4.23
C ASP A 105 8.97 13.78 -3.84
N PHE A 106 8.60 15.00 -3.43
CA PHE A 106 7.27 15.30 -2.90
C PHE A 106 6.17 15.02 -3.94
N ARG A 107 5.31 14.04 -3.64
CA ARG A 107 4.22 13.63 -4.54
C ARG A 107 2.93 14.36 -4.18
N GLU A 108 2.66 15.45 -4.89
CA GLU A 108 1.46 16.29 -4.70
C GLU A 108 0.16 15.47 -4.77
N GLU A 109 0.08 14.49 -5.67
CA GLU A 109 -1.09 13.62 -5.81
C GLU A 109 -1.33 12.74 -4.58
N PHE A 110 -0.26 12.29 -3.92
CA PHE A 110 -0.35 11.52 -2.68
C PHE A 110 -0.75 12.45 -1.52
N TYR A 111 -0.15 13.63 -1.41
CA TYR A 111 -0.50 14.63 -0.40
C TYR A 111 -1.98 15.00 -0.44
N LYS A 112 -2.52 15.28 -1.64
CA LYS A 112 -3.93 15.65 -1.83
C LYS A 112 -4.91 14.63 -1.27
N THR A 113 -4.52 13.38 -1.08
CA THR A 113 -5.38 12.34 -0.48
C THR A 113 -5.57 12.46 1.03
N PHE A 114 -4.78 13.31 1.68
CA PHE A 114 -4.83 13.55 3.12
C PHE A 114 -5.62 14.81 3.50
N ILE A 115 -5.99 15.63 2.51
CA ILE A 115 -6.80 16.85 2.62
C ILE A 115 -8.27 16.47 2.48
#